data_AF-A0A2R6NGY7-F1
#
_entry.id   AF-A0A2R6NGY7-F1
#
_cell.length_a   1.000
_cell.length_b   1.000
_cell.length_c   1.000
_cell.angle_alpha   90.00
_cell.angle_beta   90.00
_cell.angle_gamma   90.00
#
_symmetry.space_group_name_H-M   'P 1'
#
loop_
_entity.id
_entity.type
_entity.pdbx_description
1 polymer ?
#
loop_
_entity_poly.entity_id
_entity_poly.type
_entity_poly.pdbx_seq_one_letter_code
_entity_poly.pdbx_strand_id
1 'polypeptide(L)'
;MPVPEPLADPRHVRPVLGHVNLMVDTFLANSDVDDLRAVVRGLLSASPPSVASAFTAAAQRRLMQTNAAAVPSTDGLFVRRANDGEIVPTLELRNTLKRARTLYGAGLGFASLKVLAQPVRATLRFHWEEGSELESFLAEIDADISQALQSSREELDSGRVADIAKARDAIGDLRAAVKESQRAVHNWGGVYPFERASATLEFWKL
;
A
#
# COMPACT_ATOMS: atom_id res chain seq x y z
N MET A 1 3.41 25.86 59.36
CA MET A 1 2.48 25.12 58.48
C MET A 1 3.12 25.09 57.09
N PRO A 2 3.56 23.94 56.57
CA PRO A 2 4.06 23.87 55.19
C PRO A 2 2.88 23.82 54.20
N VAL A 3 3.06 24.46 53.04
CA VAL A 3 2.09 24.56 51.95
C VAL A 3 2.00 23.21 51.21
N PRO A 4 0.82 22.69 50.84
CA PRO A 4 0.70 21.46 50.08
C PRO A 4 1.18 21.65 48.62
N GLU A 5 2.02 20.74 48.13
CA GLU A 5 2.40 20.67 46.72
C GLU A 5 1.19 20.24 45.85
N PRO A 6 0.98 20.85 44.67
CA PRO A 6 -0.07 20.43 43.76
C PRO A 6 0.29 19.10 43.09
N LEU A 7 -0.53 18.09 43.34
CA LEU A 7 -0.50 16.81 42.62
C LEU A 7 -0.73 17.07 41.12
N ALA A 8 0.29 16.76 40.30
CA ALA A 8 0.19 16.86 38.85
C ALA A 8 -0.89 15.89 38.33
N ASP A 9 -1.88 16.43 37.62
CA ASP A 9 -2.95 15.67 36.96
C ASP A 9 -2.36 14.87 35.77
N PRO A 10 -2.46 13.53 35.77
CA PRO A 10 -1.93 12.69 34.68
C PRO A 10 -2.70 12.83 33.35
N ARG A 11 -3.75 13.66 33.27
CA ARG A 11 -4.64 13.71 32.09
C ARG A 11 -4.26 14.73 31.01
N HIS A 12 -3.11 15.41 31.13
CA HIS A 12 -2.65 16.36 30.12
C HIS A 12 -1.17 16.21 29.77
N VAL A 13 -0.74 15.02 29.36
CA VAL A 13 0.48 14.90 28.55
C VAL A 13 0.12 15.29 27.11
N ARG A 14 0.08 16.60 26.84
CA ARG A 14 0.20 17.07 25.46
C ARG A 14 1.55 16.55 24.95
N PRO A 15 1.62 15.91 23.77
CA PRO A 15 2.92 15.56 23.20
C PRO A 15 3.72 16.85 23.06
N VAL A 16 4.82 16.94 23.79
CA VAL A 16 5.81 18.00 23.54
C VAL A 16 6.33 17.69 22.15
N LEU A 17 6.00 18.56 21.19
CA LEU A 17 6.65 18.57 19.88
C LEU A 17 8.12 18.96 20.11
N GLY A 18 8.92 17.97 20.49
CA GLY A 18 10.36 18.11 20.58
C GLY A 18 10.87 18.43 19.19
N HIS A 19 11.55 19.57 19.06
CA HIS A 19 12.23 19.88 17.80
C HIS A 19 13.29 18.79 17.59
N VAL A 20 13.39 18.27 16.36
CA VAL A 20 14.52 17.41 16.00
C VAL A 20 15.76 18.28 16.14
N ASN A 21 16.72 17.85 16.98
CA ASN A 21 17.95 18.60 17.18
C ASN A 21 18.73 18.67 15.84
N LEU A 22 19.37 19.81 15.58
CA LEU A 22 20.21 20.09 14.43
C LEU A 22 21.16 18.94 14.06
N MET A 23 21.75 18.26 15.05
CA MET A 23 22.66 17.13 14.79
C MET A 23 21.93 15.92 14.17
N VAL A 24 20.72 15.62 14.66
CA VAL A 24 19.89 14.55 14.10
C VAL A 24 19.36 14.95 12.73
N ASP A 25 18.97 16.22 12.56
CA ASP A 25 18.51 16.73 11.27
C ASP A 25 19.61 16.68 10.21
N THR A 26 20.83 17.05 10.58
CA THR A 26 22.01 16.94 9.72
C THR A 26 22.30 15.49 9.34
N PHE A 27 22.20 14.54 10.30
CA PHE A 27 22.32 13.12 9.98
C PHE A 27 21.25 12.68 8.99
N LEU A 28 19.96 12.93 9.28
CA LEU A 28 18.84 12.54 8.42
C LEU A 28 18.94 13.11 7.00
N ALA A 29 19.43 14.34 6.86
CA ALA A 29 19.58 15.00 5.56
C ALA A 29 20.72 14.44 4.70
N ASN A 30 21.70 13.76 5.31
CA ASN A 30 22.91 13.28 4.63
C ASN A 30 23.05 11.75 4.61
N SER A 31 22.24 11.02 5.39
CA SER A 31 22.20 9.56 5.34
C SER A 31 21.60 9.05 4.03
N ASP A 32 22.15 7.95 3.52
CA ASP A 32 21.52 7.23 2.43
C ASP A 32 20.27 6.47 2.92
N VAL A 33 19.48 5.98 1.97
CA VAL A 33 18.19 5.34 2.28
C VAL A 33 18.38 3.97 2.95
N ASP A 34 19.49 3.27 2.70
CA ASP A 34 19.74 1.96 3.28
C ASP A 34 20.16 2.06 4.74
N ASP A 35 21.01 3.04 5.06
CA ASP A 35 21.35 3.42 6.42
C ASP A 35 20.11 3.87 7.21
N LEU A 36 19.27 4.73 6.63
CA LEU A 36 18.02 5.16 7.27
C LEU A 36 17.10 3.96 7.55
N ARG A 37 16.97 3.02 6.61
CA ARG A 37 16.19 1.79 6.82
C ARG A 37 16.78 0.93 7.93
N ALA A 38 18.09 0.78 7.99
CA ALA A 38 18.77 0.00 9.03
C ALA A 38 18.57 0.63 10.42
N VAL A 39 18.77 1.94 10.54
CA VAL A 39 18.54 2.69 11.79
C VAL A 39 17.09 2.60 12.23
N VAL A 40 16.13 2.83 11.33
CA VAL A 40 14.70 2.75 11.67
C VAL A 40 14.32 1.33 12.10
N ARG A 41 14.78 0.28 11.40
CA ARG A 41 14.53 -1.11 11.81
C ARG A 41 15.13 -1.42 13.17
N GLY A 42 16.36 -0.99 13.44
CA GLY A 42 17.01 -1.15 14.74
C GLY A 42 16.21 -0.44 15.85
N LEU A 43 15.81 0.81 15.60
CA LEU A 43 15.00 1.60 16.52
C LEU A 43 13.66 0.90 16.83
N LEU A 44 12.94 0.47 15.79
CA LEU A 44 11.64 -0.19 15.94
C LEU A 44 11.76 -1.55 16.66
N SER A 45 12.85 -2.27 16.45
CA SER A 45 13.08 -3.59 17.08
C SER A 45 13.51 -3.48 18.55
N ALA A 46 14.24 -2.43 18.91
CA ALA A 46 14.75 -2.23 20.27
C ALA A 46 13.84 -1.38 21.16
N SER A 47 12.81 -0.75 20.58
CA SER A 47 11.90 0.16 21.30
C SER A 47 10.61 -0.54 21.75
N PRO A 48 9.90 0.03 22.74
CA PRO A 48 8.56 -0.43 23.09
C PRO A 48 7.58 -0.36 21.90
N PRO A 49 6.52 -1.17 21.87
CA PRO A 49 5.53 -1.19 20.79
C PRO A 49 4.86 0.16 20.49
N SER A 50 4.80 1.07 21.47
CA SER A 50 4.29 2.44 21.29
C SER A 50 5.09 3.25 20.27
N VAL A 51 6.39 3.01 20.13
CA VAL A 51 7.24 3.69 19.14
C VAL A 51 6.89 3.22 17.72
N ALA A 52 6.68 1.92 17.53
CA ALA A 52 6.21 1.39 16.25
C ALA A 52 4.83 1.93 15.87
N SER A 53 3.90 2.02 16.84
CA SER A 53 2.60 2.63 16.61
C SER A 53 2.72 4.12 16.21
N ALA A 54 3.59 4.88 16.88
CA ALA A 54 3.81 6.29 16.57
C ALA A 54 4.46 6.48 15.18
N PHE A 55 5.43 5.64 14.83
CA PHE A 55 6.04 5.62 13.49
C PHE A 55 4.99 5.36 12.40
N THR A 56 4.16 4.33 12.58
CA THR A 56 3.09 4.00 11.63
C THR A 56 2.10 5.15 11.49
N ALA A 57 1.69 5.78 12.60
CA ALA A 57 0.80 6.95 12.55
C ALA A 57 1.42 8.15 11.80
N ALA A 58 2.72 8.40 12.00
CA ALA A 58 3.44 9.44 11.27
C ALA A 58 3.53 9.12 9.76
N ALA A 59 3.81 7.86 9.40
CA ALA A 59 3.85 7.39 8.02
C ALA A 59 2.48 7.55 7.33
N GLN A 60 1.40 7.13 7.98
CA GLN A 60 0.03 7.30 7.50
C GLN A 60 -0.30 8.77 7.24
N ARG A 61 -0.01 9.64 8.21
CA ARG A 61 -0.24 11.09 8.07
C ARG A 61 0.53 11.66 6.88
N ARG A 62 1.79 11.29 6.70
CA ARG A 62 2.59 11.73 5.56
C ARG A 62 1.99 11.28 4.23
N LEU A 63 1.57 10.02 4.14
CA LEU A 63 0.97 9.46 2.91
C LEU A 63 -0.35 10.14 2.56
N MET A 64 -1.18 10.46 3.56
CA MET A 64 -2.40 11.25 3.36
C MET A 64 -2.09 12.67 2.87
N GLN A 65 -1.08 13.33 3.44
CA GLN A 65 -0.65 14.67 3.03
C GLN A 65 -0.12 14.72 1.60
N THR A 66 0.58 13.68 1.15
CA THR A 66 1.10 13.58 -0.22
C THR A 66 0.09 13.00 -1.21
N ASN A 67 -1.17 12.80 -0.80
CA ASN A 67 -2.22 12.18 -1.59
C ASN A 67 -1.77 10.84 -2.23
N ALA A 68 -1.07 10.00 -1.47
CA ALA A 68 -0.55 8.72 -1.97
C ALA A 68 -1.66 7.76 -2.42
N ALA A 69 -2.88 7.93 -1.91
CA ALA A 69 -4.06 7.15 -2.28
C ALA A 69 -4.74 7.61 -3.58
N ALA A 70 -4.18 8.61 -4.29
CA ALA A 70 -4.72 9.04 -5.57
C ALA A 70 -4.78 7.89 -6.57
N VAL A 71 -5.96 7.68 -7.17
CA VAL A 71 -6.18 6.64 -8.18
C VAL A 71 -5.39 7.01 -9.44
N PRO A 72 -4.43 6.18 -9.88
CA PRO A 72 -3.68 6.44 -11.11
C PRO A 72 -4.55 6.24 -12.36
N SER A 73 -4.14 6.82 -13.49
CA SER A 73 -4.71 6.44 -14.78
C SER A 73 -4.31 5.00 -15.13
N THR A 74 -5.16 4.31 -15.88
CA THR A 74 -4.80 3.04 -16.53
C THR A 74 -3.94 3.25 -17.77
N ASP A 75 -3.97 4.46 -18.33
CA ASP A 75 -3.21 4.81 -19.52
C ASP A 75 -1.72 4.87 -19.17
N GLY A 76 -0.86 4.27 -20.00
CA GLY A 76 0.58 4.32 -19.80
C GLY A 76 1.15 3.33 -18.78
N LEU A 77 0.33 2.51 -18.10
CA LEU A 77 0.84 1.45 -17.21
C LEU A 77 1.56 0.33 -17.98
N PHE A 78 1.11 0.07 -19.21
CA PHE A 78 1.71 -0.88 -20.13
C PHE A 78 1.91 -0.21 -21.48
N VAL A 79 2.96 -0.62 -22.20
CA VAL A 79 3.26 -0.14 -23.55
C VAL A 79 3.62 -1.30 -24.44
N ARG A 80 3.32 -1.19 -25.74
CA ARG A 80 3.79 -2.12 -26.75
C ARG A 80 5.21 -1.73 -27.16
N ARG A 81 6.18 -2.64 -26.96
CA ARG A 81 7.58 -2.43 -27.32
C ARG A 81 7.71 -2.40 -28.85
N ALA A 82 8.44 -1.43 -29.38
CA ALA A 82 8.44 -1.12 -30.82
C ALA A 82 9.16 -2.16 -31.71
N ASN A 83 10.07 -2.94 -31.12
CA ASN A 83 10.90 -3.93 -31.80
C ASN A 83 10.16 -5.26 -32.07
N ASP A 84 9.44 -5.79 -31.09
CA ASP A 84 8.84 -7.14 -31.10
C ASP A 84 7.31 -7.12 -30.89
N GLY A 85 6.74 -5.96 -30.52
CA GLY A 85 5.31 -5.84 -30.25
C GLY A 85 4.88 -6.44 -28.91
N GLU A 86 5.82 -6.85 -28.05
CA GLU A 86 5.54 -7.37 -26.71
C GLU A 86 4.96 -6.27 -25.83
N ILE A 87 4.02 -6.63 -24.96
CA ILE A 87 3.49 -5.72 -23.96
C ILE A 87 4.39 -5.74 -22.75
N VAL A 88 4.92 -4.58 -22.38
CA VAL A 88 5.90 -4.45 -21.31
C VAL A 88 5.44 -3.47 -20.23
N PRO A 89 5.82 -3.71 -18.97
CA PRO A 89 5.52 -2.80 -17.86
C PRO A 89 6.27 -1.48 -18.02
N THR A 90 5.61 -0.36 -17.74
CA THR A 90 6.27 0.96 -17.75
C THR A 90 6.85 1.34 -16.39
N LEU A 91 7.62 2.43 -16.36
CA LEU A 91 8.05 3.06 -15.11
C LEU A 91 6.85 3.53 -14.27
N GLU A 92 5.76 3.95 -14.91
CA GLU A 92 4.54 4.40 -14.24
C GLU A 92 3.87 3.25 -13.49
N LEU A 93 3.83 2.05 -14.07
CA LEU A 93 3.35 0.86 -13.37
C LEU A 93 4.24 0.55 -12.16
N ARG A 94 5.56 0.56 -12.31
CA ARG A 94 6.48 0.30 -11.18
C ARG A 94 6.30 1.31 -10.05
N ASN A 95 6.07 2.59 -10.39
CA ASN A 95 5.79 3.64 -9.40
C ASN A 95 4.42 3.44 -8.74
N THR A 96 3.41 3.03 -9.51
CA THR A 96 2.07 2.69 -9.01
C THR A 96 2.13 1.54 -8.00
N LEU A 97 2.85 0.46 -8.32
CA LEU A 97 3.03 -0.67 -7.41
C LEU A 97 3.80 -0.23 -6.16
N LYS A 98 4.95 0.45 -6.29
CA LYS A 98 5.69 1.00 -5.13
C LYS A 98 4.81 1.85 -4.21
N ARG A 99 3.92 2.67 -4.77
CA ARG A 99 2.96 3.48 -4.00
C ARG A 99 1.94 2.61 -3.27
N ALA A 100 1.37 1.59 -3.93
CA ALA A 100 0.48 0.63 -3.28
C ALA A 100 1.18 -0.11 -2.12
N ARG A 101 2.42 -0.58 -2.34
CA ARG A 101 3.26 -1.22 -1.32
C ARG A 101 3.52 -0.31 -0.11
N THR A 102 3.72 0.97 -0.36
CA THR A 102 3.89 1.96 0.72
C THR A 102 2.60 2.18 1.50
N LEU A 103 1.44 2.18 0.85
CA LEU A 103 0.13 2.31 1.50
C LEU A 103 -0.20 1.10 2.37
N TYR A 104 -0.19 -0.13 1.82
CA TYR A 104 -0.54 -1.31 2.60
C TYR A 104 0.51 -1.60 3.69
N GLY A 105 1.79 -1.28 3.45
CA GLY A 105 2.85 -1.41 4.44
C GLY A 105 2.72 -0.42 5.61
N ALA A 106 2.03 0.70 5.41
CA ALA A 106 1.67 1.64 6.47
C ALA A 106 0.31 1.32 7.12
N GLY A 107 -0.31 0.17 6.79
CA GLY A 107 -1.62 -0.22 7.33
C GLY A 107 -2.80 0.55 6.74
N LEU A 108 -2.64 1.13 5.54
CA LEU A 108 -3.71 1.76 4.74
C LEU A 108 -4.14 0.80 3.63
N GLY A 109 -4.58 -0.40 4.02
CA GLY A 109 -4.93 -1.48 3.12
C GLY A 109 -6.01 -1.09 2.12
N PHE A 110 -7.15 -0.56 2.59
CA PHE A 110 -8.26 -0.23 1.68
C PHE A 110 -7.90 0.87 0.66
N ALA A 111 -7.05 1.82 1.06
CA ALA A 111 -6.55 2.84 0.14
C ALA A 111 -5.66 2.23 -0.95
N SER A 112 -4.83 1.25 -0.61
CA SER A 112 -3.97 0.55 -1.57
C SER A 112 -4.76 -0.28 -2.59
N LEU A 113 -5.91 -0.88 -2.20
CA LEU A 113 -6.74 -1.68 -3.13
C LEU A 113 -7.24 -0.85 -4.32
N LYS A 114 -7.62 0.42 -4.08
CA LYS A 114 -8.05 1.33 -5.15
C LYS A 114 -6.94 1.62 -6.15
N VAL A 115 -5.69 1.68 -5.67
CA VAL A 115 -4.50 1.86 -6.52
C VAL A 115 -4.22 0.58 -7.32
N LEU A 116 -4.30 -0.59 -6.68
CA LEU A 116 -4.04 -1.89 -7.30
C LEU A 116 -5.11 -2.35 -8.30
N ALA A 117 -6.35 -1.84 -8.18
CA ALA A 117 -7.39 -2.10 -9.17
C ALA A 117 -7.02 -1.56 -10.58
N GLN A 118 -6.18 -0.52 -10.67
CA GLN A 118 -5.85 0.11 -11.95
C GLN A 118 -4.90 -0.73 -12.82
N PRO A 119 -3.79 -1.29 -12.30
CA PRO A 119 -3.00 -2.28 -13.04
C PRO A 119 -3.84 -3.45 -13.55
N VAL A 120 -4.75 -3.99 -12.73
CA VAL A 120 -5.65 -5.09 -13.13
C VAL A 120 -6.54 -4.66 -14.30
N ARG A 121 -7.15 -3.47 -14.24
CA ARG A 121 -7.96 -2.93 -15.36
C ARG A 121 -7.15 -2.65 -16.61
N ALA A 122 -5.92 -2.19 -16.47
CA ALA A 122 -5.06 -1.95 -17.62
C ALA A 122 -4.75 -3.24 -18.39
N THR A 123 -4.79 -4.41 -17.74
CA THR A 123 -4.66 -5.72 -18.42
C THR A 123 -5.77 -6.04 -19.41
N LEU A 124 -6.95 -5.42 -19.29
CA LEU A 124 -8.09 -5.66 -20.18
C LEU A 124 -7.81 -5.30 -21.65
N ARG A 125 -6.74 -4.54 -21.91
CA ARG A 125 -6.43 -3.98 -23.22
C ARG A 125 -5.47 -4.84 -24.04
N PHE A 126 -5.00 -5.96 -23.50
CA PHE A 126 -3.99 -6.79 -24.17
C PHE A 126 -4.10 -8.27 -23.83
N HIS A 127 -3.51 -9.09 -24.70
CA HIS A 127 -3.22 -10.49 -24.42
C HIS A 127 -1.75 -10.61 -24.02
N TRP A 128 -1.45 -11.65 -23.25
CA TRP A 128 -0.10 -11.95 -22.79
C TRP A 128 0.16 -13.44 -22.93
N GLU A 129 1.43 -13.81 -22.99
CA GLU A 129 1.86 -15.20 -23.19
C GLU A 129 2.51 -15.75 -21.93
N GLU A 130 2.23 -17.02 -21.62
CA GLU A 130 2.93 -17.74 -20.55
C GLU A 130 4.43 -17.79 -20.85
N GLY A 131 5.26 -17.55 -19.84
CA GLY A 131 6.71 -17.40 -19.95
C GLY A 131 7.20 -16.00 -20.34
N SER A 132 6.30 -15.05 -20.63
CA SER A 132 6.69 -13.66 -20.97
C SER A 132 7.20 -12.87 -19.78
N GLU A 133 7.91 -11.75 -20.03
CA GLU A 133 8.30 -10.82 -18.96
C GLU A 133 7.05 -10.32 -18.22
N LEU A 134 5.97 -10.11 -18.96
CA LEU A 134 4.71 -9.62 -18.44
C LEU A 134 4.06 -10.58 -17.43
N GLU A 135 4.15 -11.89 -17.64
CA GLU A 135 3.63 -12.88 -16.68
C GLU A 135 4.22 -12.66 -15.28
N SER A 136 5.53 -12.44 -15.20
CA SER A 136 6.21 -12.17 -13.92
C SER A 136 5.66 -10.92 -13.23
N PHE A 137 5.36 -9.87 -13.99
CA PHE A 137 4.73 -8.66 -13.44
C PHE A 137 3.29 -8.87 -13.00
N LEU A 138 2.53 -9.69 -13.72
CA LEU A 138 1.16 -10.02 -13.34
C LEU A 138 1.14 -10.83 -12.04
N ALA A 139 2.08 -11.76 -11.87
CA ALA A 139 2.27 -12.50 -10.62
C ALA A 139 2.68 -11.58 -9.45
N GLU A 140 3.53 -10.56 -9.69
CA GLU A 140 3.82 -9.53 -8.68
C GLU A 140 2.58 -8.73 -8.27
N ILE A 141 1.72 -8.36 -9.23
CA ILE A 141 0.47 -7.65 -8.96
C ILE A 141 -0.48 -8.52 -8.12
N ASP A 142 -0.61 -9.81 -8.44
CA ASP A 142 -1.43 -10.75 -7.66
C ASP A 142 -0.93 -10.89 -6.20
N ALA A 143 0.40 -10.96 -6.03
CA ALA A 143 1.03 -10.98 -4.72
C ALA A 143 0.78 -9.68 -3.93
N ASP A 144 0.92 -8.51 -4.58
CA ASP A 144 0.66 -7.21 -3.96
C ASP A 144 -0.82 -7.07 -3.54
N ILE A 145 -1.76 -7.56 -4.36
CA ILE A 145 -3.18 -7.58 -4.01
C ILE A 145 -3.43 -8.45 -2.77
N SER A 146 -2.80 -9.62 -2.69
CA SER A 146 -2.93 -10.51 -1.54
C SER A 146 -2.42 -9.84 -0.25
N GLN A 147 -1.28 -9.13 -0.32
CA GLN A 147 -0.75 -8.37 0.82
C GLN A 147 -1.63 -7.17 1.18
N ALA A 148 -2.19 -6.47 0.19
CA ALA A 148 -3.11 -5.37 0.41
C ALA A 148 -4.42 -5.83 1.08
N LEU A 149 -4.96 -6.98 0.68
CA LEU A 149 -6.14 -7.59 1.31
C LEU A 149 -5.84 -7.99 2.76
N GLN A 150 -4.67 -8.57 3.03
CA GLN A 150 -4.25 -8.86 4.41
C GLN A 150 -4.16 -7.58 5.25
N SER A 151 -3.52 -6.53 4.72
CA SER A 151 -3.43 -5.23 5.40
C SER A 151 -4.82 -4.60 5.64
N SER A 152 -5.75 -4.71 4.68
CA SER A 152 -7.14 -4.29 4.85
C SER A 152 -7.85 -5.03 5.97
N ARG A 153 -7.52 -6.31 6.18
CA ARG A 153 -8.12 -7.12 7.25
C ARG A 153 -7.66 -6.63 8.60
N GLU A 154 -6.36 -6.38 8.74
CA GLU A 154 -5.76 -5.83 9.95
C GLU A 154 -6.24 -4.39 10.24
N GLU A 155 -6.43 -3.58 9.20
CA GLU A 155 -7.02 -2.24 9.30
C GLU A 155 -8.45 -2.31 9.86
N LEU A 156 -9.25 -3.27 9.40
CA LEU A 156 -10.61 -3.51 9.88
C LEU A 156 -10.62 -4.05 11.32
N ASP A 157 -9.86 -5.11 11.60
CA ASP A 157 -9.85 -5.80 12.90
C ASP A 157 -9.30 -4.90 14.02
N SER A 158 -8.47 -3.91 13.68
CA SER A 158 -7.97 -2.90 14.62
C SER A 158 -8.94 -1.73 14.88
N GLY A 159 -10.11 -1.72 14.24
CA GLY A 159 -11.10 -0.65 14.39
C GLY A 159 -10.66 0.70 13.83
N ARG A 160 -9.64 0.73 12.96
CA ARG A 160 -9.11 1.98 12.37
C ARG A 160 -9.91 2.47 11.16
N VAL A 161 -10.81 1.64 10.63
CA VAL A 161 -11.66 2.02 9.50
C VAL A 161 -12.74 3.00 9.96
N ALA A 162 -12.55 4.28 9.65
CA ALA A 162 -13.51 5.33 9.99
C ALA A 162 -14.80 5.28 9.13
N ASP A 163 -14.71 4.73 7.92
CA ASP A 163 -15.80 4.74 6.93
C ASP A 163 -15.91 3.35 6.28
N ILE A 164 -16.80 2.52 6.84
CA ILE A 164 -17.04 1.15 6.37
C ILE A 164 -17.61 1.13 4.95
N ALA A 165 -18.38 2.15 4.55
CA ALA A 165 -18.90 2.25 3.19
C ALA A 165 -17.76 2.41 2.19
N LYS A 166 -16.81 3.31 2.45
CA LYS A 166 -15.61 3.47 1.60
C LYS A 166 -14.73 2.22 1.55
N ALA A 167 -14.63 1.48 2.66
CA ALA A 167 -13.92 0.21 2.70
C ALA A 167 -14.60 -0.85 1.82
N ARG A 168 -15.94 -0.95 1.90
CA ARG A 168 -16.73 -1.82 1.03
C ARG A 168 -16.60 -1.43 -0.44
N ASP A 169 -16.61 -0.13 -0.75
CA ASP A 169 -16.42 0.37 -2.12
C ASP A 169 -15.04 -0.01 -2.67
N ALA A 170 -13.97 0.11 -1.86
CA ALA A 170 -12.63 -0.28 -2.28
C ALA A 170 -12.53 -1.78 -2.64
N ILE A 171 -13.14 -2.64 -1.82
CA ILE A 171 -13.22 -4.08 -2.10
C ILE A 171 -14.08 -4.36 -3.32
N GLY A 172 -15.23 -3.67 -3.45
CA GLY A 172 -16.11 -3.79 -4.60
C GLY A 172 -15.43 -3.42 -5.91
N ASP A 173 -14.66 -2.33 -5.90
CA ASP A 173 -13.91 -1.83 -7.04
C ASP A 173 -12.85 -2.83 -7.52
N LEU A 174 -12.04 -3.35 -6.59
CA LEU A 174 -11.05 -4.37 -6.90
C LEU A 174 -11.71 -5.68 -7.39
N ARG A 175 -12.80 -6.11 -6.74
CA ARG A 175 -13.56 -7.30 -7.16
C ARG A 175 -14.11 -7.16 -8.57
N ALA A 176 -14.59 -5.98 -8.95
CA ALA A 176 -15.04 -5.71 -10.31
C ALA A 176 -13.88 -5.85 -11.31
N ALA A 177 -12.74 -5.21 -11.04
CA ALA A 177 -11.55 -5.28 -11.89
C ALA A 177 -11.05 -6.73 -12.09
N VAL A 178 -10.95 -7.50 -11.00
CA VAL A 178 -10.51 -8.92 -11.01
C VAL A 178 -11.46 -9.77 -11.85
N LYS A 179 -12.79 -9.62 -11.68
CA LYS A 179 -13.80 -10.34 -12.47
C LYS A 179 -13.86 -9.93 -13.94
N GLU A 180 -13.65 -8.66 -14.24
CA GLU A 180 -13.52 -8.17 -15.61
C GLU A 180 -12.29 -8.79 -16.28
N SER A 181 -11.16 -8.79 -15.60
CA SER A 181 -9.92 -9.41 -16.09
C SER A 181 -10.09 -10.90 -16.32
N GLN A 182 -10.73 -11.63 -15.40
CA GLN A 182 -11.01 -13.06 -15.55
C GLN A 182 -11.86 -13.35 -16.79
N ARG A 183 -12.92 -12.57 -17.01
CA ARG A 183 -13.76 -12.70 -18.22
C ARG A 183 -12.98 -12.39 -19.49
N ALA A 184 -12.16 -11.33 -19.48
CA ALA A 184 -11.35 -10.97 -20.63
C ALA A 184 -10.38 -12.11 -20.99
N VAL A 185 -9.64 -12.64 -20.01
CA VAL A 185 -8.70 -13.75 -20.20
C VAL A 185 -9.38 -15.01 -20.71
N HIS A 186 -10.52 -15.38 -20.12
CA HIS A 186 -11.31 -16.52 -20.58
C HIS A 186 -11.74 -16.37 -22.04
N ASN A 187 -12.12 -15.17 -22.48
CA ASN A 187 -12.59 -14.92 -23.84
C ASN A 187 -11.53 -15.15 -24.92
N TRP A 188 -10.24 -14.87 -24.63
CA TRP A 188 -9.15 -15.13 -25.57
C TRP A 188 -8.42 -16.46 -25.31
N GLY A 189 -8.85 -17.24 -24.32
CA GLY A 189 -8.33 -18.58 -24.03
C GLY A 189 -7.00 -18.60 -23.29
N GLY A 190 -6.67 -17.53 -22.55
CA GLY A 190 -5.44 -17.42 -21.77
C GLY A 190 -5.48 -18.08 -20.39
N VAL A 191 -4.31 -18.20 -19.76
CA VAL A 191 -4.18 -18.55 -18.34
C VAL A 191 -4.51 -17.31 -17.50
N TYR A 192 -5.28 -17.46 -16.42
CA TYR A 192 -5.67 -16.32 -15.59
C TYR A 192 -4.57 -15.98 -14.58
N PRO A 193 -4.06 -14.73 -14.51
CA PRO A 193 -2.89 -14.43 -13.69
C PRO A 193 -3.20 -14.05 -12.23
N PHE A 194 -4.46 -13.72 -11.91
CA PHE A 194 -4.85 -13.16 -10.60
C PHE A 194 -5.62 -14.17 -9.73
N GLU A 195 -5.19 -15.44 -9.74
CA GLU A 195 -5.89 -16.53 -9.06
C GLU A 195 -5.98 -16.34 -7.55
N ARG A 196 -4.89 -15.89 -6.90
CA ARG A 196 -4.87 -15.74 -5.43
C ARG A 196 -5.75 -14.57 -5.00
N ALA A 197 -5.68 -13.45 -5.72
CA ALA A 197 -6.57 -12.31 -5.51
C ALA A 197 -8.04 -12.71 -5.67
N SER A 198 -8.37 -13.43 -6.76
CA SER A 198 -9.73 -13.89 -7.00
C SER A 198 -10.25 -14.79 -5.88
N ALA A 199 -9.49 -15.82 -5.51
CA ALA A 199 -9.86 -16.74 -4.42
C ALA A 199 -10.05 -15.99 -3.10
N THR A 200 -9.15 -15.06 -2.76
CA THR A 200 -9.25 -14.27 -1.52
C THR A 200 -10.49 -13.38 -1.51
N LEU A 201 -10.81 -12.76 -2.65
CA LEU A 201 -11.98 -11.87 -2.79
C LEU A 201 -13.32 -12.60 -2.77
N GLU A 202 -13.36 -13.90 -3.12
CA GLU A 202 -14.55 -14.74 -3.00
C GLU A 202 -14.93 -14.99 -1.54
N PHE A 203 -13.93 -15.22 -0.68
CA PHE A 203 -14.16 -15.46 0.75
C PHE A 203 -14.17 -14.17 1.60
N TRP A 204 -13.87 -13.02 1.00
CA TRP A 204 -13.84 -11.74 1.70
C TRP A 204 -15.24 -11.27 2.13
N LYS A 205 -15.45 -11.15 3.44
CA LYS A 205 -16.69 -10.70 4.07
C LYS A 205 -16.48 -9.36 4.80
N LEU A 206 -17.33 -8.38 4.50
CA LEU A 206 -17.30 -7.03 5.08
C LEU A 206 -18.70 -6.45 5.22
#